data_AF-A0A524NTS9-F1
#
_entry.id   AF-A0A524NTS9-F1
#
_cell.length_a   1.000
_cell.length_b   1.000
_cell.length_c   1.000
_cell.angle_alpha   90.00
_cell.angle_beta   90.00
_cell.angle_gamma   90.00
#
_symmetry.space_group_name_H-M   'P 1'
#
loop_
_entity.id
_entity.type
_entity.pdbx_description
1 polymer ?
#
loop_
_entity_poly.entity_id
_entity_poly.type
_entity_poly.pdbx_seq_one_letter_code
_entity_poly.pdbx_strand_id
1 'polypeptide(L)'
;PEVLDYINVSANLDHMFRYTKAANPDFGWIYMGFEAGIFRCYPWTMFDPQYDPRARPWYDFTGLATSDVKITNPYVDANGLGLMITVAKQVFTTTGDLIGVIAAALTIDKIQESILNVSILDTGYAFMINNDGLAIAHSDLVEPDQGEDLITQISVLENIPASVLDEITGGGSGYSIFEKEVGGAMESYYLAYSSIGETDFIVVVVVPEDEALQSVSQLEENIQVVNARNTLTLIIVIVVASALSVGLGTILAGQITKPVKALTDAVQRLTKQDAITAIVQSDKDVLIDPALESQDDEIGDLTRAFKNMITSIKNERANLEK
;
A
#
# COMPACT_ATOMS: atom_id res chain seq x y z
N PRO A 1 51.79 -40.05 19.46
CA PRO A 1 51.09 -40.95 18.52
C PRO A 1 49.76 -40.35 18.06
N GLU A 2 48.85 -40.01 18.99
CA GLU A 2 47.52 -39.44 18.67
C GLU A 2 47.56 -38.11 17.88
N VAL A 3 48.41 -37.15 18.25
CA VAL A 3 48.44 -35.83 17.57
C VAL A 3 48.84 -35.96 16.09
N LEU A 4 49.81 -36.83 15.77
CA LEU A 4 50.22 -37.11 14.39
C LEU A 4 49.09 -37.77 13.59
N ASP A 5 48.32 -38.65 14.23
CA ASP A 5 47.16 -39.30 13.60
C ASP A 5 46.07 -38.28 13.28
N TYR A 6 45.75 -37.38 14.20
CA TYR A 6 44.82 -36.27 13.93
C TYR A 6 45.32 -35.36 12.81
N ILE A 7 46.62 -35.00 12.80
CA ILE A 7 47.21 -34.18 11.73
C ILE A 7 47.05 -34.86 10.36
N ASN A 8 47.31 -36.17 10.28
CA ASN A 8 47.22 -36.93 9.04
C ASN A 8 45.77 -37.11 8.58
N VAL A 9 44.86 -37.48 9.49
CA VAL A 9 43.43 -37.67 9.18
C VAL A 9 42.77 -36.37 8.74
N SER A 10 43.19 -35.24 9.33
CA SER A 10 42.65 -33.92 9.03
C SER A 10 43.28 -33.23 7.82
N ALA A 11 44.36 -33.78 7.23
CA ALA A 11 45.09 -33.14 6.14
C ALA A 11 44.22 -32.88 4.89
N ASN A 12 43.28 -33.79 4.59
CA ASN A 12 42.38 -33.63 3.45
C ASN A 12 41.29 -32.56 3.67
N LEU A 13 41.06 -32.14 4.92
CA LEU A 13 40.08 -31.08 5.21
C LEU A 13 40.48 -29.76 4.57
N ASP A 14 41.76 -29.47 4.44
CA ASP A 14 42.24 -28.22 3.84
C ASP A 14 41.76 -28.06 2.38
N HIS A 15 41.70 -29.16 1.62
CA HIS A 15 41.18 -29.16 0.25
C HIS A 15 39.66 -28.97 0.23
N MET A 16 38.96 -29.66 1.13
CA MET A 16 37.50 -29.55 1.25
C MET A 16 37.08 -28.15 1.67
N PHE A 17 37.74 -27.56 2.67
CA PHE A 17 37.43 -26.22 3.15
C PHE A 17 37.67 -25.17 2.07
N ARG A 18 38.75 -25.28 1.31
CA ARG A 18 39.01 -24.41 0.15
C ARG A 18 37.90 -24.49 -0.89
N TYR A 19 37.50 -25.70 -1.26
CA TYR A 19 36.43 -25.91 -2.24
C TYR A 19 35.09 -25.35 -1.72
N THR A 20 34.72 -25.69 -0.48
CA THR A 20 33.46 -25.21 0.12
C THR A 20 33.43 -23.70 0.25
N LYS A 21 34.54 -23.06 0.65
CA LYS A 21 34.65 -21.60 0.74
C LYS A 21 34.59 -20.93 -0.63
N ALA A 22 35.18 -21.55 -1.66
CA ALA A 22 35.08 -21.04 -3.03
C ALA A 22 33.64 -21.15 -3.58
N ALA A 23 32.92 -22.23 -3.23
CA ALA A 23 31.52 -22.40 -3.61
C ALA A 23 30.56 -21.52 -2.80
N ASN A 24 30.93 -21.16 -1.56
CA ASN A 24 30.11 -20.39 -0.62
C ASN A 24 30.94 -19.23 -0.06
N PRO A 25 31.09 -18.14 -0.84
CA PRO A 25 31.98 -17.03 -0.49
C PRO A 25 31.52 -16.25 0.75
N ASP A 26 30.28 -16.42 1.20
CA ASP A 26 29.72 -15.69 2.34
C ASP A 26 30.16 -16.25 3.71
N PHE A 27 30.65 -17.50 3.77
CA PHE A 27 31.22 -18.01 5.01
C PHE A 27 32.52 -17.27 5.34
N GLY A 28 32.59 -16.62 6.50
CA GLY A 28 33.83 -16.03 7.00
C GLY A 28 34.87 -17.10 7.32
N TRP A 29 34.41 -18.17 7.96
CA TRP A 29 35.24 -19.29 8.38
C TRP A 29 34.61 -20.64 8.05
N ILE A 30 35.43 -21.61 7.66
CA ILE A 30 35.09 -23.04 7.64
C ILE A 30 36.14 -23.77 8.46
N TYR A 31 35.71 -24.55 9.45
CA TYR A 31 36.63 -25.08 10.45
C TYR A 31 36.15 -26.36 11.11
N MET A 32 37.09 -27.03 11.78
CA MET A 32 36.82 -28.20 12.59
C MET A 32 37.64 -28.13 13.89
N GLY A 33 36.95 -28.30 15.02
CA GLY A 33 37.57 -28.55 16.31
C GLY A 33 37.52 -30.04 16.63
N PHE A 34 38.64 -30.61 17.06
CA PHE A 34 38.73 -32.00 17.48
C PHE A 34 38.59 -32.12 18.99
N GLU A 35 38.13 -33.28 19.47
CA GLU A 35 38.08 -33.63 20.91
C GLU A 35 39.44 -33.41 21.60
N ALA A 36 40.53 -33.72 20.88
CA ALA A 36 41.90 -33.53 21.32
C ALA A 36 42.35 -32.05 21.43
N GLY A 37 41.48 -31.09 21.11
CA GLY A 37 41.77 -29.64 21.13
C GLY A 37 42.48 -29.12 19.88
N ILE A 38 42.77 -29.98 18.91
CA ILE A 38 43.31 -29.57 17.60
C ILE A 38 42.23 -28.76 16.88
N PHE A 39 42.63 -27.67 16.24
CA PHE A 39 41.75 -26.81 15.48
C PHE A 39 42.30 -26.60 14.07
N ARG A 40 41.43 -26.74 13.08
CA ARG A 40 41.73 -26.41 11.68
C ARG A 40 40.70 -25.43 11.16
N CYS A 41 41.15 -24.41 10.45
CA CYS A 41 40.26 -23.44 9.82
C CYS A 41 40.75 -23.05 8.42
N TYR A 42 39.81 -22.54 7.64
CA TYR A 42 40.04 -21.87 6.39
C TYR A 42 39.14 -20.61 6.28
N PRO A 43 39.67 -19.46 5.83
CA PRO A 43 41.07 -19.17 5.56
C PRO A 43 41.98 -19.45 6.77
N TRP A 44 43.25 -19.75 6.53
CA TRP A 44 44.18 -20.00 7.63
C TRP A 44 44.48 -18.69 8.35
N THR A 45 44.53 -18.74 9.68
CA THR A 45 44.93 -17.61 10.53
C THR A 45 45.59 -18.12 11.81
N MET A 46 46.24 -17.22 12.55
CA MET A 46 46.85 -17.50 13.84
C MET A 46 45.84 -17.20 14.95
N PHE A 47 45.68 -18.14 15.87
CA PHE A 47 44.85 -17.99 17.07
C PHE A 47 45.72 -17.74 18.30
N ASP A 48 45.12 -17.17 19.34
CA ASP A 48 45.74 -17.12 20.68
C ASP A 48 46.11 -18.56 21.12
N PRO A 49 47.32 -18.80 21.66
CA PRO A 49 47.70 -20.11 22.20
C PRO A 49 46.75 -20.69 23.27
N GLN A 50 45.93 -19.85 23.91
CA GLN A 50 44.92 -20.24 24.90
C GLN A 50 43.55 -20.55 24.26
N TYR A 51 43.40 -20.39 22.95
CA TYR A 51 42.15 -20.70 22.26
C TYR A 51 41.82 -22.19 22.38
N ASP A 52 40.67 -22.50 22.99
CA ASP A 52 40.10 -23.84 23.01
C ASP A 52 38.81 -23.87 22.19
N PRO A 53 38.77 -24.61 21.05
CA PRO A 53 37.56 -24.71 20.24
C PRO A 53 36.38 -25.35 20.99
N ARG A 54 36.64 -26.17 22.01
CA ARG A 54 35.62 -26.92 22.77
C ARG A 54 34.87 -26.03 23.75
N ALA A 55 35.45 -24.89 24.12
CA ALA A 55 34.82 -23.90 24.98
C ALA A 55 33.92 -22.92 24.21
N ARG A 56 33.79 -23.07 22.88
CA ARG A 56 33.05 -22.13 22.04
C ARG A 56 31.58 -22.55 21.87
N PRO A 57 30.63 -21.60 21.72
CA PRO A 57 29.20 -21.91 21.63
C PRO A 57 28.82 -22.92 20.53
N TRP A 58 29.58 -22.96 19.44
CA TRP A 58 29.36 -23.86 18.32
C TRP A 58 29.77 -25.31 18.58
N TYR A 59 30.58 -25.58 19.61
CA TYR A 59 31.03 -26.94 19.96
C TYR A 59 30.07 -27.63 20.95
N ASP A 60 29.29 -26.86 21.71
CA ASP A 60 28.35 -27.40 22.68
C ASP A 60 27.11 -27.99 21.98
N PHE A 61 26.91 -29.30 22.02
CA PHE A 61 25.71 -29.98 21.49
C PHE A 61 24.79 -30.49 22.60
N THR A 62 24.88 -29.94 23.81
CA THR A 62 24.02 -30.32 24.93
C THR A 62 22.55 -30.20 24.54
N GLY A 63 21.79 -31.28 24.70
CA GLY A 63 20.36 -31.33 24.37
C GLY A 63 20.03 -31.62 22.90
N LEU A 64 21.02 -31.78 22.02
CA LEU A 64 20.82 -32.13 20.61
C LEU A 64 21.13 -33.61 20.35
N ALA A 65 20.45 -34.20 19.37
CA ALA A 65 20.76 -35.55 18.91
C ALA A 65 22.00 -35.55 18.00
N THR A 66 22.66 -36.71 17.88
CA THR A 66 23.90 -36.86 17.11
C THR A 66 23.73 -36.61 15.60
N SER A 67 22.50 -36.68 15.10
CA SER A 67 22.15 -36.38 13.71
C SER A 67 22.06 -34.89 13.40
N ASP A 68 21.87 -34.07 14.42
CA ASP A 68 21.33 -32.73 14.28
C ASP A 68 22.37 -31.74 13.76
N VAL A 69 21.89 -30.73 13.06
CA VAL A 69 22.67 -29.55 12.69
C VAL A 69 22.36 -28.47 13.72
N LYS A 70 23.40 -27.97 14.38
CA LYS A 70 23.26 -26.83 15.29
C LYS A 70 23.44 -25.54 14.51
N ILE A 71 22.57 -24.57 14.75
CA ILE A 71 22.83 -23.17 14.40
C ILE A 71 22.92 -22.38 15.69
N THR A 72 24.00 -21.64 15.90
CA THR A 72 24.20 -20.87 17.14
C THR A 72 23.38 -19.58 17.13
N ASN A 73 23.03 -19.09 18.31
CA ASN A 73 22.77 -17.67 18.51
C ASN A 73 24.03 -16.85 18.18
N PRO A 74 23.91 -15.52 17.93
CA PRO A 74 25.05 -14.68 17.63
C PRO A 74 26.08 -14.68 18.77
N TYR A 75 27.36 -14.67 18.42
CA TYR A 75 28.46 -14.57 19.37
C TYR A 75 29.67 -13.90 18.71
N VAL A 76 30.58 -13.39 19.53
CA VAL A 76 31.80 -12.70 19.07
C VAL A 76 32.82 -13.72 18.56
N ASP A 77 33.32 -13.52 17.34
CA ASP A 77 34.41 -14.30 16.76
C ASP A 77 35.69 -14.18 17.59
N ALA A 78 36.40 -15.29 17.80
CA ALA A 78 37.61 -15.30 18.60
C ALA A 78 38.82 -14.63 17.92
N ASN A 79 38.74 -14.40 16.60
CA ASN A 79 39.81 -13.82 15.79
C ASN A 79 39.43 -12.49 15.12
N GLY A 80 38.38 -11.83 15.61
CA GLY A 80 38.07 -10.45 15.24
C GLY A 80 37.33 -10.27 13.90
N LEU A 81 36.60 -11.29 13.41
CA LEU A 81 35.57 -11.07 12.37
C LEU A 81 34.28 -10.40 12.90
N GLY A 82 34.21 -10.11 14.21
CA GLY A 82 33.05 -9.50 14.85
C GLY A 82 31.96 -10.51 15.19
N LEU A 83 30.71 -10.05 15.21
CA LEU A 83 29.55 -10.90 15.50
C LEU A 83 29.29 -11.91 14.38
N MET A 84 29.02 -13.16 14.75
CA MET A 84 28.71 -14.22 13.80
C MET A 84 27.72 -15.25 14.34
N ILE A 85 27.08 -15.97 13.44
CA ILE A 85 26.44 -17.25 13.72
C ILE A 85 27.25 -18.38 13.12
N THR A 86 27.03 -19.60 13.63
CA THR A 86 27.73 -20.78 13.14
C THR A 86 26.77 -21.92 12.94
N VAL A 87 26.86 -22.53 11.77
CA VAL A 87 26.23 -23.81 11.47
C VAL A 87 27.26 -24.90 11.75
N ALA A 88 26.93 -25.82 12.66
CA ALA A 88 27.84 -26.84 13.16
C ALA A 88 27.22 -28.23 13.14
N LYS A 89 28.07 -29.26 13.02
CA LYS A 89 27.67 -30.67 13.08
C LYS A 89 28.73 -31.52 13.76
N GLN A 90 28.29 -32.48 14.58
CA GLN A 90 29.17 -33.49 15.17
C GLN A 90 29.69 -34.47 14.11
N VAL A 91 30.97 -34.84 14.21
CA VAL A 91 31.65 -35.78 13.32
C VAL A 91 32.09 -36.98 14.13
N PHE A 92 31.68 -38.17 13.69
CA PHE A 92 31.96 -39.43 14.36
C PHE A 92 32.85 -40.34 13.50
N THR A 93 33.58 -41.24 14.16
CA THR A 93 34.27 -42.36 13.51
C THR A 93 33.25 -43.35 12.95
N THR A 94 33.73 -44.27 12.10
CA THR A 94 32.92 -45.42 11.65
C THR A 94 32.52 -46.36 12.79
N THR A 95 33.21 -46.30 13.93
CA THR A 95 32.89 -47.05 15.15
C THR A 95 31.87 -46.34 16.06
N GLY A 96 31.52 -45.08 15.75
CA GLY A 96 30.54 -44.29 16.49
C GLY A 96 31.13 -43.35 17.54
N ASP A 97 32.45 -43.23 17.62
CA ASP A 97 33.14 -42.37 18.58
C ASP A 97 33.20 -40.93 18.07
N LEU A 98 32.98 -39.94 18.94
CA LEU A 98 33.06 -38.53 18.55
C LEU A 98 34.52 -38.17 18.20
N ILE A 99 34.73 -37.60 17.02
CA ILE A 99 36.04 -37.08 16.57
C ILE A 99 36.15 -35.59 16.87
N GLY A 100 35.03 -34.87 16.73
CA GLY A 100 34.97 -33.43 16.90
C GLY A 100 33.74 -32.82 16.23
N VAL A 101 33.80 -31.52 15.99
CA VAL A 101 32.71 -30.73 15.40
C VAL A 101 33.24 -29.98 14.19
N ILE A 102 32.56 -30.13 13.05
CA ILE A 102 32.79 -29.33 11.85
C ILE A 102 31.78 -28.18 11.80
N ALA A 103 32.23 -27.01 11.36
CA ALA A 103 31.44 -25.80 11.42
C ALA A 103 31.77 -24.84 10.26
N ALA A 104 30.78 -24.02 9.91
CA ALA A 104 30.93 -22.89 9.01
C ALA A 104 30.22 -21.67 9.61
N ALA A 105 30.91 -20.53 9.62
CA ALA A 105 30.42 -19.31 10.24
C ALA A 105 30.12 -18.21 9.21
N LEU A 106 29.02 -17.49 9.42
CA LEU A 106 28.68 -16.27 8.70
C LEU A 106 28.69 -15.11 9.68
N THR A 107 29.33 -14.01 9.30
CA THR A 107 29.24 -12.77 10.08
C THR A 107 27.83 -12.20 9.99
N ILE A 108 27.39 -11.56 11.07
CA ILE A 108 26.10 -10.88 11.08
C ILE A 108 26.06 -9.82 9.99
N ASP A 109 27.14 -9.06 9.79
CA ASP A 109 27.28 -8.10 8.69
C ASP A 109 27.00 -8.75 7.33
N LYS A 110 27.47 -9.98 7.09
CA LYS A 110 27.23 -10.65 5.81
C LYS A 110 25.78 -11.08 5.64
N ILE A 111 25.16 -11.51 6.73
CA ILE A 111 23.72 -11.80 6.75
C ILE A 111 22.94 -10.52 6.50
N GLN A 112 23.36 -9.40 7.09
CA GLN A 112 22.75 -8.10 6.85
C GLN A 112 22.91 -7.67 5.40
N GLU A 113 24.09 -7.79 4.80
CA GLU A 113 24.29 -7.50 3.38
C GLU A 113 23.45 -8.39 2.45
N SER A 114 23.28 -9.67 2.78
CA SER A 114 22.57 -10.61 1.91
C SER A 114 21.04 -10.57 2.10
N ILE A 115 20.55 -10.25 3.31
CA ILE A 115 19.13 -10.25 3.66
C ILE A 115 18.57 -8.82 3.75
N LEU A 116 19.32 -7.87 4.32
CA LEU A 116 18.87 -6.49 4.60
C LEU A 116 19.22 -5.48 3.50
N ASN A 117 20.11 -5.82 2.58
CA ASN A 117 20.42 -4.93 1.45
C ASN A 117 19.36 -4.98 0.32
N VAL A 118 18.23 -5.65 0.58
CA VAL A 118 17.01 -5.49 -0.19
C VAL A 118 16.38 -4.18 0.28
N SER A 119 16.42 -3.13 -0.54
CA SER A 119 15.67 -1.91 -0.28
C SER A 119 14.18 -2.25 -0.20
N ILE A 120 13.64 -2.28 1.02
CA ILE A 120 12.22 -2.50 1.26
C ILE A 120 11.57 -1.13 1.23
N LEU A 121 11.00 -0.80 0.07
CA LEU A 121 10.48 0.54 -0.22
C LEU A 121 11.54 1.63 0.09
N ASP A 122 11.19 2.71 0.80
CA ASP A 122 12.06 3.84 1.13
C ASP A 122 12.72 3.71 2.51
N THR A 123 11.96 3.37 3.56
CA THR A 123 12.45 3.29 4.95
C THR A 123 12.13 1.96 5.65
N GLY A 124 11.52 1.02 4.92
CA GLY A 124 11.33 -0.34 5.38
C GLY A 124 12.67 -1.04 5.68
N TYR A 125 12.64 -1.94 6.65
CA TYR A 125 13.81 -2.69 7.10
C TYR A 125 13.43 -4.13 7.40
N ALA A 126 14.42 -5.00 7.38
CA ALA A 126 14.26 -6.39 7.79
C ALA A 126 15.17 -6.71 8.97
N PHE A 127 14.89 -7.82 9.62
CA PHE A 127 15.74 -8.42 10.62
C PHE A 127 15.42 -9.90 10.78
N MET A 128 16.24 -10.59 11.55
CA MET A 128 16.05 -12.00 11.85
C MET A 128 16.02 -12.20 13.36
N ILE A 129 15.06 -12.99 13.83
CA ILE A 129 14.97 -13.47 15.21
C ILE A 129 14.94 -14.99 15.25
N ASN A 130 15.13 -15.56 16.44
CA ASN A 130 14.81 -16.96 16.69
C ASN A 130 13.41 -17.14 17.31
N ASN A 131 13.00 -18.39 17.50
CA ASN A 131 11.75 -18.76 18.17
C ASN A 131 11.65 -18.29 19.64
N ASP A 132 12.76 -17.94 20.28
CA ASP A 132 12.77 -17.34 21.63
C ASP A 132 12.58 -15.81 21.60
N GLY A 133 12.42 -15.22 20.40
CA GLY A 133 12.30 -13.77 20.22
C GLY A 133 13.63 -13.03 20.36
N LEU A 134 14.78 -13.70 20.29
CA LEU A 134 16.10 -13.07 20.35
C LEU A 134 16.56 -12.64 18.95
N ALA A 135 17.15 -11.45 18.83
CA ALA A 135 17.71 -10.98 17.57
C ALA A 135 18.92 -11.84 17.14
N ILE A 136 18.84 -12.33 15.91
CA ILE A 136 19.89 -13.06 15.22
C ILE A 136 20.67 -12.13 14.29
N ALA A 137 19.96 -11.30 13.52
CA ALA A 137 20.58 -10.30 12.64
C ALA A 137 19.71 -9.04 12.60
N HIS A 138 20.26 -7.92 13.06
CA HIS A 138 19.62 -6.61 13.07
C HIS A 138 20.70 -5.50 13.07
N SER A 139 20.43 -4.37 12.42
CA SER A 139 21.38 -3.24 12.32
C SER A 139 21.90 -2.74 13.67
N ASP A 140 21.05 -2.81 14.69
CA ASP A 140 21.34 -2.36 16.05
C ASP A 140 22.06 -3.42 16.91
N LEU A 141 22.37 -4.60 16.37
CA LEU A 141 23.23 -5.54 17.09
C LEU A 141 24.66 -5.01 17.12
N VAL A 142 25.18 -4.80 18.33
CA VAL A 142 26.54 -4.29 18.55
C VAL A 142 27.38 -5.34 19.25
N GLU A 143 28.64 -5.46 18.83
CA GLU A 143 29.62 -6.30 19.51
C GLU A 143 29.84 -5.78 20.94
N PRO A 144 29.69 -6.62 21.98
CA PRO A 144 29.87 -6.19 23.36
C PRO A 144 31.34 -5.85 23.65
N ASP A 145 31.55 -4.89 24.56
CA ASP A 145 32.88 -4.64 25.10
C ASP A 145 33.38 -5.86 25.91
N GLN A 146 34.70 -5.95 26.09
CA GLN A 146 35.33 -7.09 26.77
C GLN A 146 34.74 -7.32 28.17
N GLY A 147 34.03 -8.44 28.34
CA GLY A 147 33.40 -8.84 29.60
C GLY A 147 31.93 -8.48 29.75
N GLU A 148 31.31 -7.89 28.74
CA GLU A 148 29.86 -7.66 28.68
C GLU A 148 29.14 -8.79 27.91
N ASP A 149 27.87 -8.99 28.25
CA ASP A 149 27.00 -9.94 27.55
C ASP A 149 26.48 -9.31 26.25
N LEU A 150 26.36 -10.12 25.21
CA LEU A 150 25.75 -9.69 23.96
C LEU A 150 24.26 -9.38 24.19
N ILE A 151 23.87 -8.14 23.87
CA ILE A 151 22.47 -7.71 23.93
C ILE A 151 21.77 -8.16 22.64
N THR A 152 20.98 -9.24 22.74
CA THR A 152 20.14 -9.74 21.65
C THR A 152 18.69 -9.28 21.74
N GLN A 153 18.29 -8.67 22.86
CA GLN A 153 17.03 -7.95 22.99
C GLN A 153 17.23 -6.52 22.52
N ILE A 154 16.81 -6.25 21.29
CA ILE A 154 16.95 -4.95 20.63
C ILE A 154 15.71 -4.09 20.84
N SER A 155 15.85 -2.75 20.84
CA SER A 155 14.74 -1.82 21.02
C SER A 155 13.64 -1.95 19.97
N VAL A 156 13.95 -2.44 18.77
CA VAL A 156 12.92 -2.76 17.76
C VAL A 156 11.97 -3.84 18.27
N LEU A 157 12.46 -4.86 18.97
CA LEU A 157 11.63 -5.89 19.58
C LEU A 157 10.84 -5.35 20.79
N GLU A 158 11.41 -4.40 21.53
CA GLU A 158 10.70 -3.71 22.63
C GLU A 158 9.49 -2.90 22.13
N ASN A 159 9.55 -2.43 20.88
CA ASN A 159 8.47 -1.66 20.25
C ASN A 159 7.45 -2.53 19.49
N ILE A 160 7.65 -3.85 19.41
CA ILE A 160 6.67 -4.77 18.84
C ILE A 160 5.77 -5.28 19.98
N PRO A 161 4.44 -5.16 19.88
CA PRO A 161 3.54 -5.68 20.91
C PRO A 161 3.76 -7.16 21.16
N ALA A 162 3.75 -7.58 22.43
CA ALA A 162 3.97 -8.99 22.81
C ALA A 162 3.05 -9.97 22.07
N SER A 163 1.80 -9.57 21.79
CA SER A 163 0.86 -10.38 21.02
C SER A 163 1.31 -10.65 19.58
N VAL A 164 2.00 -9.69 18.96
CA VAL A 164 2.57 -9.84 17.61
C VAL A 164 3.83 -10.68 17.68
N LEU A 165 4.66 -10.48 18.71
CA LEU A 165 5.85 -11.30 18.91
C LEU A 165 5.49 -12.78 19.10
N ASP A 166 4.48 -13.08 19.92
CA ASP A 166 3.95 -14.44 20.12
C ASP A 166 3.47 -15.07 18.80
N GLU A 167 2.86 -14.28 17.91
CA GLU A 167 2.41 -14.72 16.59
C GLU A 167 3.59 -15.06 15.67
N ILE A 168 4.65 -14.25 15.71
CA ILE A 168 5.87 -14.45 14.93
C ILE A 168 6.60 -15.71 15.44
N THR A 169 6.84 -15.80 16.75
CA THR A 169 7.56 -16.93 17.38
C THR A 169 6.75 -18.23 17.37
N GLY A 170 5.44 -18.17 17.13
CA GLY A 170 4.60 -19.34 16.88
C GLY A 170 4.97 -20.11 15.61
N GLY A 171 5.79 -19.51 14.73
CA GLY A 171 6.32 -20.12 13.52
C GLY A 171 5.38 -20.00 12.31
N GLY A 172 5.91 -20.41 11.15
CA GLY A 172 5.18 -20.34 9.87
C GLY A 172 5.41 -19.02 9.14
N SER A 173 4.37 -18.49 8.52
CA SER A 173 4.43 -17.22 7.79
C SER A 173 3.13 -16.44 7.96
N GLY A 174 3.23 -15.13 8.11
CA GLY A 174 2.07 -14.29 8.34
C GLY A 174 2.38 -12.81 8.14
N TYR A 175 1.38 -11.99 8.43
CA TYR A 175 1.53 -10.55 8.48
C TYR A 175 0.67 -9.99 9.61
N SER A 176 1.11 -8.85 10.15
CA SER A 176 0.44 -8.15 11.23
C SER A 176 0.56 -6.65 11.00
N ILE A 177 -0.27 -5.88 11.71
CA ILE A 177 -0.22 -4.42 11.73
C ILE A 177 -0.03 -4.02 13.19
N PHE A 178 0.91 -3.14 13.45
CA PHE A 178 1.15 -2.62 14.78
C PHE A 178 1.46 -1.13 14.72
N GLU A 179 1.27 -0.45 15.85
CA GLU A 179 1.61 0.96 16.00
C GLU A 179 2.80 1.08 16.95
N LYS A 180 3.74 1.96 16.63
CA LYS A 180 4.85 2.33 17.53
C LYS A 180 5.04 3.83 17.58
N GLU A 181 5.59 4.32 18.69
CA GLU A 181 5.90 5.74 18.84
C GLU A 181 7.24 6.05 18.16
N VAL A 182 7.21 6.96 17.19
CA VAL A 182 8.39 7.48 16.50
C VAL A 182 8.36 9.00 16.58
N GLY A 183 9.40 9.60 17.18
CA GLY A 183 9.49 11.06 17.28
C GLY A 183 8.36 11.75 18.06
N GLY A 184 7.67 11.05 18.96
CA GLY A 184 6.56 11.57 19.74
C GLY A 184 5.17 11.43 19.08
N ALA A 185 5.09 10.76 17.93
CA ALA A 185 3.85 10.44 17.25
C ALA A 185 3.67 8.92 17.14
N MET A 186 2.43 8.45 17.25
CA MET A 186 2.09 7.06 16.95
C MET A 186 1.99 6.89 15.43
N GLU A 187 2.76 5.96 14.91
CA GLU A 187 2.80 5.61 13.49
C GLU A 187 2.47 4.13 13.30
N SER A 188 1.71 3.82 12.26
CA SER A 188 1.33 2.45 11.89
C SER A 188 2.36 1.79 10.98
N TYR A 189 2.62 0.52 11.23
CA TYR A 189 3.58 -0.29 10.48
C TYR A 189 2.96 -1.63 10.06
N TYR A 190 3.24 -2.04 8.83
CA TYR A 190 3.03 -3.40 8.36
C TYR A 190 4.24 -4.25 8.74
N LEU A 191 3.97 -5.43 9.28
CA LEU A 191 4.96 -6.45 9.59
C LEU A 191 4.63 -7.72 8.81
N ALA A 192 5.60 -8.28 8.11
CA ALA A 192 5.50 -9.61 7.50
C ALA A 192 6.60 -10.50 8.03
N TYR A 193 6.32 -11.79 8.25
CA TYR A 193 7.30 -12.72 8.78
C TYR A 193 7.22 -14.09 8.14
N SER A 194 8.35 -14.80 8.12
CA SER A 194 8.46 -16.17 7.62
C SER A 194 9.60 -16.93 8.31
N SER A 195 9.31 -18.14 8.78
CA SER A 195 10.33 -19.11 9.24
C SER A 195 11.23 -19.56 8.09
N ILE A 196 12.51 -19.79 8.38
CA ILE A 196 13.50 -20.29 7.42
C ILE A 196 13.57 -21.82 7.51
N GLY A 197 12.91 -22.51 6.59
CA GLY A 197 12.97 -23.97 6.48
C GLY A 197 12.57 -24.67 7.79
N GLU A 198 13.39 -25.63 8.22
CA GLU A 198 13.23 -26.33 9.51
C GLU A 198 14.11 -25.73 10.63
N THR A 199 14.61 -24.50 10.44
CA THR A 199 15.42 -23.83 11.46
C THR A 199 14.54 -23.07 12.45
N ASP A 200 15.11 -22.70 13.60
CA ASP A 200 14.44 -21.84 14.58
C ASP A 200 14.44 -20.36 14.20
N PHE A 201 14.90 -20.01 12.99
CA PHE A 201 15.05 -18.61 12.58
C PHE A 201 13.87 -18.12 11.77
N ILE A 202 13.50 -16.87 12.02
CA ILE A 202 12.37 -16.18 11.41
C ILE A 202 12.89 -14.86 10.84
N VAL A 203 12.63 -14.62 9.55
CA VAL A 203 12.86 -13.32 8.92
C VAL A 203 11.61 -12.47 9.13
N VAL A 204 11.82 -11.24 9.57
CA VAL A 204 10.79 -10.24 9.78
C VAL A 204 11.09 -9.03 8.91
N VAL A 205 10.07 -8.52 8.23
CA VAL A 205 10.12 -7.32 7.38
C VAL A 205 9.13 -6.33 7.96
N VAL A 206 9.56 -5.09 8.19
CA VAL A 206 8.76 -4.01 8.76
C VAL A 206 8.78 -2.82 7.82
N VAL A 207 7.59 -2.27 7.53
CA VAL A 207 7.40 -1.18 6.57
C VAL A 207 6.38 -0.18 7.13
N PRO A 208 6.63 1.14 7.07
CA PRO A 208 5.63 2.14 7.42
C PRO A 208 4.35 2.00 6.56
N GLU A 209 3.18 2.20 7.16
CA GLU A 209 1.90 2.11 6.46
C GLU A 209 1.75 3.17 5.37
N ASP A 210 2.12 4.41 5.66
CA ASP A 210 2.03 5.53 4.72
C ASP A 210 2.90 5.32 3.47
N GLU A 211 4.08 4.73 3.65
CA GLU A 211 4.98 4.34 2.57
C GLU A 211 4.41 3.19 1.74
N ALA A 212 3.91 2.14 2.41
CA ALA A 212 3.25 1.01 1.75
C ALA A 212 1.99 1.42 0.97
N LEU A 213 1.26 2.41 1.48
CA LEU A 213 0.03 2.94 0.89
C LEU A 213 0.25 4.17 0.02
N GLN A 214 1.47 4.68 -0.13
CA GLN A 214 1.74 5.93 -0.84
C GLN A 214 1.16 5.91 -2.27
N SER A 215 1.25 4.77 -2.95
CA SER A 215 0.65 4.56 -4.27
C SER A 215 -0.88 4.63 -4.27
N VAL A 216 -1.52 4.19 -3.18
CA VAL A 216 -2.98 4.28 -2.97
C VAL A 216 -3.38 5.73 -2.68
N SER A 217 -2.64 6.43 -1.81
CA SER A 217 -2.90 7.84 -1.48
C SER A 217 -2.84 8.73 -2.73
N GLN A 218 -1.85 8.50 -3.60
CA GLN A 218 -1.76 9.20 -4.89
C GLN A 218 -2.94 8.87 -5.82
N LEU A 219 -3.45 7.63 -5.79
CA LEU A 219 -4.63 7.26 -6.55
C LEU A 219 -5.87 8.01 -6.03
N GLU A 220 -6.05 8.09 -4.72
CA GLU A 220 -7.17 8.80 -4.09
C GLU A 220 -7.16 10.29 -4.45
N GLU A 221 -6.00 10.95 -4.40
CA GLU A 221 -5.87 12.36 -4.77
C GLU A 221 -6.25 12.58 -6.25
N ASN A 222 -5.74 11.73 -7.14
CA ASN A 222 -6.09 11.77 -8.56
C ASN A 222 -7.59 11.54 -8.79
N ILE A 223 -8.20 10.60 -8.06
CA ILE A 223 -9.65 10.35 -8.11
C ILE A 223 -10.43 11.58 -7.64
N GLN A 224 -10.01 12.22 -6.55
CA GLN A 224 -10.66 13.43 -6.04
C GLN A 224 -10.58 14.59 -7.04
N VAL A 225 -9.42 14.83 -7.65
CA VAL A 225 -9.25 15.86 -8.68
C VAL A 225 -10.14 15.59 -9.90
N VAL A 226 -10.19 14.34 -10.37
CA VAL A 226 -11.06 13.94 -11.48
C VAL A 226 -12.54 14.11 -11.12
N ASN A 227 -12.95 13.73 -9.91
CA ASN A 227 -14.31 13.88 -9.43
C ASN A 227 -14.71 15.34 -9.29
N ALA A 228 -13.83 16.20 -8.77
CA ALA A 228 -14.06 17.64 -8.68
C ALA A 228 -14.25 18.28 -10.07
N ARG A 229 -13.39 17.92 -11.04
CA ARG A 229 -13.52 18.37 -12.44
C ARG A 229 -14.84 17.92 -13.07
N ASN A 230 -15.22 16.66 -12.88
CA ASN A 230 -16.47 16.12 -13.41
C ASN A 230 -17.69 16.80 -12.77
N THR A 231 -17.63 17.06 -11.47
CA THR A 231 -18.68 17.78 -10.72
C THR A 231 -18.84 19.21 -11.23
N LEU A 232 -17.74 19.93 -11.45
CA LEU A 232 -17.76 21.27 -12.03
C LEU A 232 -18.35 21.26 -13.45
N THR A 233 -17.95 20.28 -14.27
CA THR A 233 -18.47 20.12 -15.64
C THR A 233 -19.98 19.89 -15.61
N LEU A 234 -20.48 19.04 -14.70
CA LEU A 234 -21.91 18.78 -14.53
C LEU A 234 -22.68 20.05 -14.11
N ILE A 235 -22.14 20.83 -13.16
CA ILE A 235 -22.74 22.10 -12.73
C ILE A 235 -22.83 23.06 -13.91
N ILE A 236 -21.76 23.20 -14.71
CA ILE A 236 -21.76 24.07 -15.89
C ILE A 236 -22.83 23.62 -16.89
N VAL A 237 -22.93 22.31 -17.17
CA VAL A 237 -23.96 21.76 -18.08
C VAL A 237 -25.37 22.07 -17.55
N ILE A 238 -25.63 21.90 -16.26
CA ILE A 238 -26.93 22.20 -15.63
C ILE A 238 -27.26 23.69 -15.73
N VAL A 239 -26.29 24.57 -15.44
CA VAL A 239 -26.47 26.02 -15.51
C VAL A 239 -26.76 26.46 -16.95
N VAL A 240 -26.01 25.95 -17.93
CA VAL A 240 -26.23 26.23 -19.35
C VAL A 240 -27.60 25.72 -19.81
N ALA A 241 -27.96 24.48 -19.46
CA ALA A 241 -29.27 23.91 -19.80
C ALA A 241 -30.43 24.70 -19.18
N SER A 242 -30.27 25.17 -17.94
CA SER A 242 -31.25 26.01 -17.24
C SER A 242 -31.37 27.38 -17.91
N ALA A 243 -30.25 28.02 -18.26
CA ALA A 243 -30.24 29.29 -18.97
C ALA A 243 -30.91 29.17 -20.35
N LEU A 244 -30.65 28.09 -21.09
CA LEU A 244 -31.29 27.80 -22.38
C LEU A 244 -32.80 27.59 -22.23
N SER A 245 -33.22 26.87 -21.19
CA SER A 245 -34.64 26.61 -20.91
C SER A 245 -35.39 27.89 -20.55
N VAL A 246 -34.79 28.76 -19.73
CA VAL A 246 -35.35 30.09 -19.44
C VAL A 246 -35.42 30.94 -20.71
N GLY A 247 -34.34 30.98 -21.49
CA GLY A 247 -34.29 31.70 -22.77
C GLY A 247 -35.40 31.25 -23.72
N LEU A 248 -35.51 29.94 -23.95
CA LEU A 248 -36.56 29.36 -24.79
C LEU A 248 -37.96 29.67 -24.25
N GLY A 249 -38.16 29.58 -22.94
CA GLY A 249 -39.42 29.94 -22.29
C GLY A 249 -39.81 31.40 -22.53
N THR A 250 -38.86 32.33 -22.45
CA THR A 250 -39.12 33.75 -22.73
C THR A 250 -39.46 34.00 -24.21
N ILE A 251 -38.82 33.27 -25.13
CA ILE A 251 -39.11 33.35 -26.57
C ILE A 251 -40.53 32.84 -26.86
N LEU A 252 -40.87 31.64 -26.39
CA LEU A 252 -42.21 31.06 -26.57
C LEU A 252 -43.31 31.89 -25.92
N ALA A 253 -43.04 32.46 -24.74
CA ALA A 253 -43.99 33.37 -24.09
C ALA A 253 -44.24 34.64 -24.92
N GLY A 254 -43.21 35.16 -25.57
CA GLY A 254 -43.29 36.32 -26.46
C GLY A 254 -44.01 36.04 -27.77
N GLN A 255 -43.67 34.94 -28.43
CA GLN A 255 -44.15 34.61 -29.77
C GLN A 255 -45.51 33.90 -29.78
N ILE A 256 -45.83 33.10 -28.76
CA ILE A 256 -47.05 32.27 -28.74
C ILE A 256 -47.98 32.72 -27.62
N THR A 257 -47.51 32.69 -26.36
CA THR A 257 -48.40 32.88 -25.19
C THR A 257 -49.04 34.27 -25.15
N LYS A 258 -48.26 35.33 -25.38
CA LYS A 258 -48.79 36.71 -25.35
C LYS A 258 -49.83 36.97 -26.45
N PRO A 259 -49.60 36.66 -27.74
CA PRO A 259 -50.61 36.78 -28.78
C PRO A 259 -51.89 35.99 -28.52
N VAL A 260 -51.77 34.71 -28.14
CA VAL A 260 -52.93 33.86 -27.85
C VAL A 260 -53.72 34.42 -26.66
N LYS A 261 -53.04 34.93 -25.63
CA LYS A 261 -53.69 35.61 -24.50
C LYS A 261 -54.40 36.88 -24.95
N ALA A 262 -53.80 37.70 -25.81
CA ALA A 262 -54.41 38.92 -26.34
C ALA A 262 -55.69 38.61 -27.13
N LEU A 263 -55.66 37.57 -27.98
CA LEU A 263 -56.84 37.08 -28.69
C LEU A 263 -57.91 36.56 -27.72
N THR A 264 -57.51 35.78 -26.71
CA THR A 264 -58.42 35.26 -25.68
C THR A 264 -59.08 36.39 -24.87
N ASP A 265 -58.31 37.40 -24.47
CA ASP A 265 -58.81 38.58 -23.75
C ASP A 265 -59.77 39.38 -24.64
N ALA A 266 -59.51 39.48 -25.95
CA ALA A 266 -60.42 40.10 -26.91
C ALA A 266 -61.74 39.34 -27.03
N VAL A 267 -61.70 38.00 -27.11
CA VAL A 267 -62.89 37.14 -27.08
C VAL A 267 -63.69 37.34 -25.79
N GLN A 268 -63.04 37.32 -24.63
CA GLN A 268 -63.71 37.49 -23.34
C GLN A 268 -64.37 38.86 -23.19
N ARG A 269 -63.79 39.91 -23.80
CA ARG A 269 -64.44 41.22 -23.85
C ARG A 269 -65.70 41.18 -24.71
N LEU A 270 -65.69 40.46 -25.83
CA LEU A 270 -66.86 40.31 -26.71
C LEU A 270 -68.00 39.49 -26.08
N THR A 271 -67.69 38.52 -25.22
CA THR A 271 -68.71 37.66 -24.58
C THR A 271 -69.31 38.25 -23.31
N LYS A 272 -68.69 39.27 -22.70
CA LYS A 272 -69.32 40.01 -21.59
C LYS A 272 -70.43 40.92 -22.13
N GLN A 273 -71.58 40.84 -21.46
CA GLN A 273 -72.93 41.18 -21.92
C GLN A 273 -73.17 42.64 -22.39
N ASP A 274 -72.20 43.55 -22.25
CA ASP A 274 -72.30 44.98 -22.62
C ASP A 274 -71.40 45.40 -23.80
N ALA A 275 -70.52 44.53 -24.33
CA ALA A 275 -69.51 44.94 -25.31
C ALA A 275 -70.02 44.97 -26.76
N ILE A 276 -70.94 44.07 -27.14
CA ILE A 276 -71.45 44.00 -28.52
C ILE A 276 -72.25 45.27 -28.86
N THR A 277 -73.02 45.81 -27.91
CA THR A 277 -73.77 47.07 -28.08
C THR A 277 -72.83 48.27 -28.26
N ALA A 278 -71.70 48.31 -27.52
CA ALA A 278 -70.69 49.37 -27.65
C ALA A 278 -69.90 49.27 -28.98
N ILE A 279 -69.72 48.07 -29.53
CA ILE A 279 -68.98 47.80 -30.76
C ILE A 279 -69.79 48.10 -32.03
N VAL A 280 -71.13 48.01 -31.97
CA VAL A 280 -72.03 48.42 -33.05
C VAL A 280 -72.19 49.94 -33.11
N GLN A 281 -72.08 50.65 -31.97
CA GLN A 281 -72.21 52.12 -31.91
C GLN A 281 -70.89 52.89 -32.08
N SER A 282 -69.75 52.25 -31.87
CA SER A 282 -68.42 52.86 -32.04
C SER A 282 -67.84 52.50 -33.41
N ASP A 283 -67.59 53.50 -34.25
CA ASP A 283 -66.91 53.41 -35.56
C ASP A 283 -65.39 53.06 -35.43
N LYS A 284 -65.02 52.38 -34.36
CA LYS A 284 -63.67 51.87 -34.11
C LYS A 284 -63.68 50.37 -34.34
N ASP A 285 -62.80 49.91 -35.23
CA ASP A 285 -62.52 48.49 -35.41
C ASP A 285 -62.23 47.83 -34.06
N VAL A 286 -62.69 46.58 -33.91
CA VAL A 286 -62.37 45.80 -32.72
C VAL A 286 -60.86 45.77 -32.61
N LEU A 287 -60.34 46.27 -31.48
CA LEU A 287 -58.92 46.47 -31.18
C LEU A 287 -58.18 45.13 -31.12
N ILE A 288 -58.01 44.51 -32.28
CA ILE A 288 -57.00 43.50 -32.52
C ILE A 288 -55.75 44.29 -32.88
N ASP A 289 -54.65 44.03 -32.17
CA ASP A 289 -53.38 44.69 -32.41
C ASP A 289 -52.95 44.48 -33.88
N PRO A 290 -52.77 45.54 -34.69
CA PRO A 290 -52.36 45.43 -36.09
C PRO A 290 -51.05 44.66 -36.26
N ALA A 291 -50.18 44.69 -35.25
CA ALA A 291 -48.95 43.92 -35.25
C ALA A 291 -49.20 42.42 -35.29
N LEU A 292 -50.26 41.92 -34.61
CA LEU A 292 -50.66 40.51 -34.61
C LEU A 292 -51.28 40.10 -35.95
N GLU A 293 -52.05 40.99 -36.57
CA GLU A 293 -52.67 40.73 -37.88
C GLU A 293 -51.63 40.61 -39.00
N SER A 294 -50.54 41.37 -38.88
CA SER A 294 -49.43 41.40 -39.83
C SER A 294 -48.42 40.25 -39.66
N GLN A 295 -48.60 39.37 -38.66
CA GLN A 295 -47.73 38.20 -38.51
C GLN A 295 -47.92 37.22 -39.67
N ASP A 296 -46.80 36.70 -40.16
CA ASP A 296 -46.74 35.70 -41.24
C ASP A 296 -46.48 34.30 -40.67
N ASP A 297 -47.29 33.93 -39.67
CA ASP A 297 -47.28 32.64 -38.99
C ASP A 297 -48.72 32.20 -38.68
N GLU A 298 -48.89 31.04 -38.04
CA GLU A 298 -50.20 30.50 -37.67
C GLU A 298 -50.97 31.41 -36.71
N ILE A 299 -50.27 32.25 -35.92
CA ILE A 299 -50.89 33.23 -35.02
C ILE A 299 -51.50 34.37 -35.84
N GLY A 300 -50.80 34.85 -36.86
CA GLY A 300 -51.31 35.83 -37.81
C GLY A 300 -52.51 35.31 -38.61
N ASP A 301 -52.46 34.07 -39.09
CA ASP A 301 -53.59 33.42 -39.77
C ASP A 301 -54.82 33.31 -38.86
N LEU A 302 -54.63 32.88 -37.61
CA LEU A 302 -55.69 32.81 -36.61
C LEU A 302 -56.26 34.19 -36.31
N THR A 303 -55.40 35.21 -36.22
CA THR A 303 -55.80 36.60 -35.96
C THR A 303 -56.67 37.15 -37.10
N ARG A 304 -56.28 36.91 -38.36
CA ARG A 304 -57.07 37.31 -39.55
C ARG A 304 -58.41 36.59 -39.61
N ALA A 305 -58.42 35.27 -39.38
CA ALA A 305 -59.65 34.49 -39.33
C ALA A 305 -60.61 34.99 -38.24
N PHE A 306 -60.07 35.30 -37.06
CA PHE A 306 -60.82 35.86 -35.93
C PHE A 306 -61.41 37.24 -36.24
N LYS A 307 -60.64 38.13 -36.87
CA LYS A 307 -61.11 39.44 -37.35
C LYS A 307 -62.28 39.29 -38.32
N ASN A 308 -62.16 38.38 -39.29
CA ASN A 308 -63.22 38.11 -40.27
C ASN A 308 -64.51 37.61 -39.59
N MET A 309 -64.40 36.74 -38.58
CA MET A 309 -65.53 36.28 -37.79
C MET A 309 -66.23 37.44 -37.06
N ILE A 310 -65.47 38.32 -36.39
CA ILE A 310 -66.02 39.51 -35.73
C ILE A 310 -66.75 40.42 -36.71
N THR A 311 -66.15 40.69 -37.88
CA THR A 311 -66.76 41.50 -38.94
C THR A 311 -68.06 40.88 -39.43
N SER A 312 -68.11 39.55 -39.59
CA SER A 312 -69.35 38.86 -39.98
C SER A 312 -70.44 39.00 -38.91
N ILE A 313 -70.11 38.84 -37.63
CA ILE A 313 -71.07 39.00 -36.51
C ILE A 313 -71.61 40.44 -36.46
N LYS A 314 -70.73 41.45 -36.64
CA LYS A 314 -71.11 42.86 -36.73
C LYS A 314 -72.15 43.09 -37.85
N ASN A 315 -71.86 42.60 -39.04
CA ASN A 315 -72.73 42.77 -40.21
C ASN A 315 -74.09 42.09 -40.02
N GLU A 316 -74.13 40.92 -39.39
CA GLU A 316 -75.36 40.18 -39.13
C GLU A 316 -76.24 40.88 -38.09
N ARG A 317 -75.66 41.40 -37.01
CA ARG A 317 -76.35 42.25 -36.01
C ARG A 317 -76.92 43.53 -36.62
N ALA A 318 -76.14 44.24 -37.44
CA ALA A 318 -76.59 45.47 -38.10
C ALA A 318 -77.78 45.24 -39.05
N ASN A 319 -77.88 44.04 -39.63
CA ASN A 319 -79.03 43.65 -40.46
C ASN A 319 -80.26 43.25 -39.63
N LEU A 320 -80.09 42.82 -38.38
CA LEU A 320 -81.20 42.46 -37.47
C LEU A 320 -81.81 43.68 -36.76
N GLU A 321 -81.10 44.82 -36.70
CA GLU A 321 -81.57 46.08 -36.10
C GLU A 321 -82.22 47.06 -37.11
N LYS A 322 -82.33 46.68 -38.39
CA LYS A 322 -83.10 47.38 -39.43
C LYS A 322 -84.50 46.81 -39.58
#